data_AF-A0A925V8G1-F1
#
_entry.id   AF-A0A925V8G1-F1
#
_cell.length_a   1.000
_cell.length_b   1.000
_cell.length_c   1.000
_cell.angle_alpha   90.00
_cell.angle_beta   90.00
_cell.angle_gamma   90.00
#
_symmetry.space_group_name_H-M   'P 1'
#
loop_
_entity.id
_entity.type
_entity.pdbx_description
1 polymer ?
#
loop_
_entity_poly.entity_id
_entity_poly.type
_entity_poly.pdbx_seq_one_letter_code
_entity_poly.pdbx_strand_id
1 'polypeptide(L)'
;GAAAPPSAALALGGYRDLRGRIRALRVDAQLPRFAQLVTLGSAIAIPLACAGHAEPSGMDRSRCAALQVEATRAHDRFEAGETEQAPVATAAYDAFAEQCADAAELTDLLYYRAELHWALAHAIESRGDDASDAFAQAHEAFLDALDAGTERFEIDAATAQMLAKRAELGLATTTVVAAQPEPKPAVREGSIHEERRTDYDADEVELLASYTRFEAHVEDPANAELQQVLLHRASLAMRHARWDDARVAAERLLAGSDGGLVHVRAAEILVDLHTIAATDPAASAATTASATDALVQLCGRLPTMALWKHPEATRLHEAVPTLHAGMRWRTADRLAASGNPTACGEIFEALAREHPEHPRHDVMLRNGMTCFQDGGEHTHAAELARQLLDAHPGSDHAALARALLDER
;
A
#
# COMPACT_ATOMS: atom_id res chain seq x y z
N GLY A 1 32.45 -25.85 13.83
CA GLY A 1 32.21 -24.57 13.13
C GLY A 1 30.73 -24.28 13.26
N ALA A 2 30.38 -23.11 13.79
CA ALA A 2 29.02 -22.77 14.20
C ALA A 2 28.03 -22.87 13.03
N ALA A 3 26.94 -23.62 13.24
CA ALA A 3 25.80 -23.67 12.35
C ALA A 3 25.03 -22.34 12.44
N ALA A 4 24.65 -21.81 11.28
CA ALA A 4 23.75 -20.66 11.18
C ALA A 4 22.40 -20.98 11.84
N PRO A 5 21.75 -20.01 12.51
CA PRO A 5 20.41 -20.24 13.04
C PRO A 5 19.41 -20.43 11.90
N PRO A 6 18.41 -21.32 12.05
CA PRO A 6 17.36 -21.48 11.07
C PRO A 6 16.50 -20.20 11.01
N SER A 7 16.42 -19.60 9.82
CA SER A 7 15.43 -18.60 9.48
C SER A 7 14.04 -19.17 9.77
N ALA A 8 13.28 -18.53 10.65
CA ALA A 8 11.91 -18.89 10.95
C ALA A 8 11.03 -18.61 9.72
N ALA A 9 10.97 -19.54 8.78
CA ALA A 9 9.92 -19.63 7.80
C ALA A 9 8.61 -19.87 8.57
N LEU A 10 7.72 -18.89 8.58
CA LEU A 10 6.34 -19.09 9.03
C LEU A 10 5.72 -20.14 8.12
N ALA A 11 5.51 -21.34 8.68
CA ALA A 11 4.82 -22.42 8.03
C ALA A 11 3.42 -21.95 7.64
N LEU A 12 3.12 -22.00 6.34
CA LEU A 12 1.77 -21.85 5.81
C LEU A 12 0.94 -23.04 6.33
N GLY A 13 0.05 -22.79 7.28
CA GLY A 13 -0.85 -23.82 7.79
C GLY A 13 -2.01 -24.08 6.82
N GLY A 14 -2.68 -25.23 6.99
CA GLY A 14 -3.87 -25.60 6.20
C GLY A 14 -5.09 -24.69 6.44
N TYR A 15 -6.27 -25.09 6.01
CA TYR A 15 -7.53 -24.32 6.13
C TYR A 15 -7.82 -23.65 7.50
N ARG A 16 -7.43 -24.29 8.61
CA ARG A 16 -7.48 -23.69 9.96
C ARG A 16 -6.65 -22.41 10.10
N ASP A 17 -5.60 -22.27 9.31
CA ASP A 17 -4.71 -21.12 9.22
C ASP A 17 -5.27 -20.05 8.27
N LEU A 18 -6.01 -20.39 7.21
CA LEU A 18 -6.78 -19.40 6.44
C LEU A 18 -7.88 -18.78 7.32
N ARG A 19 -8.73 -19.60 7.94
CA ARG A 19 -9.71 -19.11 8.93
C ARG A 19 -9.04 -18.50 10.16
N GLY A 20 -7.84 -18.96 10.53
CA GLY A 20 -7.03 -18.42 11.62
C GLY A 20 -6.50 -17.03 11.31
N ARG A 21 -6.00 -16.81 10.09
CA ARG A 21 -5.56 -15.51 9.55
C ARG A 21 -6.76 -14.59 9.37
N ILE A 22 -7.82 -15.03 8.72
CA ILE A 22 -9.09 -14.28 8.60
C ILE A 22 -9.67 -13.91 9.98
N ARG A 23 -9.61 -14.81 10.98
CA ARG A 23 -10.04 -14.52 12.36
C ARG A 23 -9.06 -13.62 13.11
N ALA A 24 -7.75 -13.78 12.93
CA ALA A 24 -6.74 -12.90 13.54
C ALA A 24 -6.92 -11.45 13.06
N LEU A 25 -7.26 -11.27 11.78
CA LEU A 25 -7.64 -9.97 11.21
C LEU A 25 -8.90 -9.36 11.83
N ARG A 26 -9.82 -10.19 12.37
CA ARG A 26 -10.98 -9.70 13.14
C ARG A 26 -10.67 -9.45 14.63
N VAL A 27 -9.60 -10.03 15.17
CA VAL A 27 -9.26 -9.96 16.61
C VAL A 27 -8.34 -8.77 16.93
N ASP A 28 -7.52 -8.31 15.99
CA ASP A 28 -6.66 -7.12 16.19
C ASP A 28 -7.41 -5.77 16.07
N ALA A 29 -8.72 -5.80 15.80
CA ALA A 29 -9.60 -4.63 15.78
C ALA A 29 -10.32 -4.33 17.12
N GLN A 30 -9.91 -4.92 18.25
CA GLN A 30 -10.55 -4.65 19.56
C GLN A 30 -9.59 -4.19 20.66
N LEU A 31 -9.70 -2.88 20.99
CA LEU A 31 -9.34 -2.28 22.27
C LEU A 31 -10.19 -2.86 23.45
N PRO A 32 -9.78 -2.70 24.72
CA PRO A 32 -9.74 -3.79 25.69
C PRO A 32 -11.08 -4.25 26.29
N ARG A 33 -11.08 -5.55 26.62
CA ARG A 33 -12.08 -6.35 27.31
C ARG A 33 -12.58 -5.73 28.61
N PHE A 34 -13.66 -4.95 28.58
CA PHE A 34 -14.45 -4.70 29.80
C PHE A 34 -15.98 -4.61 29.60
N ALA A 35 -16.51 -4.92 28.41
CA ALA A 35 -17.93 -4.72 28.14
C ALA A 35 -18.61 -5.87 27.37
N GLN A 36 -18.32 -7.13 27.70
CA GLN A 36 -19.14 -8.27 27.23
C GLN A 36 -19.40 -9.27 28.37
N LEU A 37 -20.21 -8.82 29.34
CA LEU A 37 -21.06 -9.69 30.13
C LEU A 37 -22.50 -9.35 29.75
N VAL A 38 -23.29 -10.41 29.55
CA VAL A 38 -24.74 -10.41 29.27
C VAL A 38 -25.10 -10.22 27.79
N THR A 39 -25.25 -11.33 27.06
CA THR A 39 -26.56 -11.76 26.51
C THR A 39 -26.48 -13.14 25.81
N LEU A 40 -27.28 -14.09 26.37
CA LEU A 40 -28.13 -15.07 25.68
C LEU A 40 -27.46 -16.13 24.76
N GLY A 41 -27.52 -17.44 24.99
CA GLY A 41 -28.40 -18.19 25.89
C GLY A 41 -29.85 -18.19 25.41
N SER A 42 -30.15 -18.73 24.22
CA SER A 42 -31.48 -19.23 23.83
C SER A 42 -31.39 -20.04 22.54
N ALA A 43 -31.52 -21.36 22.67
CA ALA A 43 -31.97 -22.22 21.59
C ALA A 43 -33.43 -21.86 21.28
N ILE A 44 -33.72 -21.48 20.05
CA ILE A 44 -35.09 -21.33 19.56
C ILE A 44 -35.16 -22.03 18.21
N ALA A 45 -35.81 -23.20 18.23
CA ALA A 45 -36.42 -23.78 17.05
C ALA A 45 -37.70 -22.99 16.75
N ILE A 46 -37.80 -22.38 15.57
CA ILE A 46 -39.07 -21.89 15.03
C ILE A 46 -39.19 -22.35 13.57
N PRO A 47 -40.34 -22.94 13.18
CA PRO A 47 -40.70 -23.23 11.81
C PRO A 47 -41.26 -21.97 11.15
N LEU A 48 -40.92 -21.69 9.90
CA LEU A 48 -41.56 -20.61 9.15
C LEU A 48 -42.06 -21.09 7.80
N ALA A 49 -43.37 -20.90 7.66
CA ALA A 49 -44.20 -21.25 6.54
C ALA A 49 -44.11 -20.22 5.40
N CYS A 50 -44.16 -20.78 4.20
CA CYS A 50 -44.50 -20.28 2.88
C CYS A 50 -44.96 -18.80 2.73
N ALA A 51 -44.19 -18.04 1.95
CA ALA A 51 -44.72 -17.00 1.06
C ALA A 51 -44.50 -17.46 -0.39
N GLY A 52 -45.56 -17.43 -1.19
CA GLY A 52 -45.62 -18.03 -2.52
C GLY A 52 -44.64 -17.41 -3.51
N HIS A 53 -43.68 -18.22 -3.95
CA HIS A 53 -43.04 -18.14 -5.25
C HIS A 53 -43.35 -19.45 -5.96
N ALA A 54 -43.51 -19.42 -7.29
CA ALA A 54 -43.86 -20.59 -8.09
C ALA A 54 -42.97 -21.78 -7.68
N GLU A 55 -43.59 -22.82 -7.11
CA GLU A 55 -42.83 -23.93 -6.54
C GLU A 55 -42.07 -24.66 -7.66
N PRO A 56 -40.73 -24.76 -7.57
CA PRO A 56 -39.98 -25.71 -8.35
C PRO A 56 -40.57 -27.09 -8.07
N SER A 57 -40.68 -27.92 -9.09
CA SER A 57 -41.27 -29.25 -8.97
C SER A 57 -40.64 -30.01 -7.79
N GLY A 58 -41.44 -30.73 -6.99
CA GLY A 58 -40.95 -31.38 -5.75
C GLY A 58 -39.80 -32.37 -5.94
N MET A 59 -39.49 -32.75 -7.19
CA MET A 59 -38.35 -33.57 -7.56
C MET A 59 -37.02 -32.78 -7.51
N ASP A 60 -37.02 -31.50 -7.90
CA ASP A 60 -35.82 -30.66 -7.95
C ASP A 60 -35.31 -30.32 -6.54
N ARG A 61 -36.21 -30.02 -5.59
CA ARG A 61 -35.85 -29.80 -4.17
C ARG A 61 -35.21 -31.04 -3.53
N SER A 62 -35.68 -32.25 -3.88
CA SER A 62 -35.13 -33.49 -3.32
C SER A 62 -33.72 -33.80 -3.81
N ARG A 63 -33.41 -33.43 -5.06
CA ARG A 63 -32.10 -33.59 -5.68
C ARG A 63 -31.08 -32.61 -5.11
N CYS A 64 -31.45 -31.33 -4.98
CA CYS A 64 -30.58 -30.32 -4.39
C CYS A 64 -30.20 -30.65 -2.94
N ALA A 65 -31.16 -31.09 -2.13
CA ALA A 65 -30.87 -31.54 -0.77
C ALA A 65 -29.91 -32.74 -0.72
N ALA A 66 -30.04 -33.70 -1.65
CA ALA A 66 -29.14 -34.84 -1.74
C ALA A 66 -27.71 -34.43 -2.12
N LEU A 67 -27.57 -33.55 -3.12
CA LEU A 67 -26.27 -33.01 -3.55
C LEU A 67 -25.59 -32.21 -2.43
N GLN A 68 -26.34 -31.38 -1.71
CA GLN A 68 -25.83 -30.65 -0.55
C GLN A 68 -25.28 -31.59 0.53
N VAL A 69 -26.04 -32.62 0.90
CA VAL A 69 -25.62 -33.61 1.91
C VAL A 69 -24.39 -34.38 1.45
N GLU A 70 -24.32 -34.74 0.17
CA GLU A 70 -23.17 -35.44 -0.41
C GLU A 70 -21.92 -34.55 -0.40
N ALA A 71 -22.04 -33.31 -0.88
CA ALA A 71 -20.95 -32.35 -0.94
C ALA A 71 -20.38 -32.05 0.45
N THR A 72 -21.26 -31.70 1.41
CA THR A 72 -20.85 -31.36 2.79
C THR A 72 -20.22 -32.56 3.50
N ARG A 73 -20.81 -33.76 3.40
CA ARG A 73 -20.25 -34.97 4.03
C ARG A 73 -18.89 -35.37 3.46
N ALA A 74 -18.72 -35.27 2.14
CA ALA A 74 -17.45 -35.57 1.50
C ALA A 74 -16.39 -34.52 1.85
N HIS A 75 -16.76 -33.23 1.92
CA HIS A 75 -15.89 -32.16 2.36
C HIS A 75 -15.44 -32.38 3.82
N ASP A 76 -16.35 -32.66 4.75
CA ASP A 76 -15.99 -32.91 6.16
C ASP A 76 -14.99 -34.07 6.32
N ARG A 77 -15.13 -35.13 5.52
CA ARG A 77 -14.17 -36.25 5.52
C ARG A 77 -12.82 -35.87 4.94
N PHE A 78 -12.82 -35.08 3.86
CA PHE A 78 -11.59 -34.52 3.31
C PHE A 78 -10.87 -33.67 4.37
N GLU A 79 -11.57 -32.81 5.11
CA GLU A 79 -10.99 -32.04 6.22
C GLU A 79 -10.47 -32.94 7.37
N ALA A 80 -11.09 -34.10 7.58
CA ALA A 80 -10.64 -35.11 8.53
C ALA A 80 -9.40 -35.90 8.05
N GLY A 81 -8.92 -35.67 6.82
CA GLY A 81 -7.72 -36.28 6.24
C GLY A 81 -7.98 -37.37 5.21
N GLU A 82 -9.23 -37.67 4.88
CA GLU A 82 -9.61 -38.64 3.82
C GLU A 82 -9.49 -37.97 2.44
N THR A 83 -8.26 -37.75 1.96
CA THR A 83 -7.96 -36.99 0.73
C THR A 83 -8.68 -37.51 -0.52
N GLU A 84 -9.01 -38.80 -0.56
CA GLU A 84 -9.76 -39.44 -1.65
C GLU A 84 -11.22 -38.96 -1.77
N GLN A 85 -11.75 -38.26 -0.77
CA GLN A 85 -13.09 -37.69 -0.80
C GLN A 85 -13.15 -36.35 -1.56
N ALA A 86 -12.02 -35.72 -1.84
CA ALA A 86 -11.99 -34.43 -2.52
C ALA A 86 -12.67 -34.43 -3.91
N PRO A 87 -12.44 -35.42 -4.80
CA PRO A 87 -13.15 -35.47 -6.08
C PRO A 87 -14.66 -35.65 -5.91
N VAL A 88 -15.11 -36.39 -4.89
CA VAL A 88 -16.53 -36.60 -4.59
C VAL A 88 -17.17 -35.29 -4.13
N ALA A 89 -16.52 -34.58 -3.20
CA ALA A 89 -16.98 -33.29 -2.72
C ALA A 89 -17.05 -32.26 -3.86
N THR A 90 -15.99 -32.17 -4.67
CA THR A 90 -15.90 -31.25 -5.82
C THR A 90 -17.03 -31.50 -6.81
N ALA A 91 -17.21 -32.76 -7.24
CA ALA A 91 -18.26 -33.12 -8.20
C ALA A 91 -19.68 -32.84 -7.66
N ALA A 92 -19.91 -33.07 -6.36
CA ALA A 92 -21.20 -32.78 -5.74
C ALA A 92 -21.46 -31.27 -5.62
N TYR A 93 -20.46 -30.45 -5.30
CA TYR A 93 -20.57 -28.99 -5.31
C TYR A 93 -20.80 -28.44 -6.72
N ASP A 94 -20.07 -28.92 -7.72
CA ASP A 94 -20.24 -28.50 -9.13
C ASP A 94 -21.65 -28.85 -9.62
N ALA A 95 -22.12 -30.08 -9.34
CA ALA A 95 -23.48 -30.50 -9.69
C ALA A 95 -24.55 -29.67 -8.97
N PHE A 96 -24.33 -29.31 -7.70
CA PHE A 96 -25.25 -28.43 -6.98
C PHE A 96 -25.29 -27.04 -7.63
N ALA A 97 -24.13 -26.42 -7.89
CA ALA A 97 -24.05 -25.09 -8.49
C ALA A 97 -24.78 -25.04 -9.85
N GLU A 98 -24.63 -26.07 -10.68
CA GLU A 98 -25.27 -26.15 -12.00
C GLU A 98 -26.79 -26.37 -11.91
N GLN A 99 -27.25 -27.20 -10.97
CA GLN A 99 -28.62 -27.73 -10.98
C GLN A 99 -29.55 -27.05 -9.98
N CYS A 100 -29.00 -26.27 -9.05
CA CYS A 100 -29.71 -25.72 -7.89
C CYS A 100 -29.53 -24.20 -7.78
N ALA A 101 -29.53 -23.50 -8.91
CA ALA A 101 -29.32 -22.04 -8.99
C ALA A 101 -30.35 -21.21 -8.17
N ASP A 102 -31.54 -21.75 -7.92
CA ASP A 102 -32.59 -21.09 -7.13
C ASP A 102 -32.60 -21.54 -5.64
N ALA A 103 -31.66 -22.39 -5.22
CA ALA A 103 -31.60 -22.87 -3.85
C ALA A 103 -31.15 -21.77 -2.89
N ALA A 104 -31.79 -21.70 -1.70
CA ALA A 104 -31.48 -20.69 -0.69
C ALA A 104 -30.04 -20.81 -0.16
N GLU A 105 -29.49 -22.02 -0.21
CA GLU A 105 -28.16 -22.36 0.28
C GLU A 105 -27.06 -22.18 -0.79
N LEU A 106 -27.40 -21.76 -2.01
CA LEU A 106 -26.45 -21.69 -3.12
C LEU A 106 -25.22 -20.85 -2.78
N THR A 107 -25.41 -19.65 -2.23
CA THR A 107 -24.30 -18.74 -1.90
C THR A 107 -23.33 -19.34 -0.88
N ASP A 108 -23.86 -20.03 0.14
CA ASP A 108 -23.06 -20.70 1.17
C ASP A 108 -22.31 -21.90 0.57
N LEU A 109 -22.96 -22.69 -0.31
CA LEU A 109 -22.30 -23.84 -0.94
C LEU A 109 -21.26 -23.44 -1.99
N LEU A 110 -21.45 -22.35 -2.73
CA LEU A 110 -20.43 -21.80 -3.63
C LEU A 110 -19.19 -21.36 -2.86
N TYR A 111 -19.38 -20.75 -1.69
CA TYR A 111 -18.28 -20.42 -0.80
C TYR A 111 -17.54 -21.68 -0.29
N TYR A 112 -18.26 -22.72 0.15
CA TYR A 112 -17.62 -23.98 0.60
C TYR A 112 -16.94 -24.75 -0.53
N ARG A 113 -17.47 -24.67 -1.76
CA ARG A 113 -16.81 -25.18 -2.97
C ARG A 113 -15.47 -24.47 -3.18
N ALA A 114 -15.44 -23.15 -3.08
CA ALA A 114 -14.21 -22.37 -3.21
C ALA A 114 -13.19 -22.70 -2.12
N GLU A 115 -13.63 -22.85 -0.86
CA GLU A 115 -12.77 -23.30 0.24
C GLU A 115 -12.16 -24.68 -0.02
N LEU A 116 -12.91 -25.61 -0.63
CA LEU A 116 -12.40 -26.92 -1.02
C LEU A 116 -11.30 -26.81 -2.09
N HIS A 117 -11.51 -26.01 -3.14
CA HIS A 117 -10.48 -25.77 -4.17
C HIS A 117 -9.20 -25.18 -3.57
N TRP A 118 -9.34 -24.21 -2.66
CA TRP A 118 -8.21 -23.64 -1.92
C TRP A 118 -7.43 -24.71 -1.13
N ALA A 119 -8.15 -25.55 -0.38
CA ALA A 119 -7.54 -26.59 0.42
C ALA A 119 -6.82 -27.64 -0.44
N LEU A 120 -7.37 -27.94 -1.63
CA LEU A 120 -6.72 -28.81 -2.61
C LEU A 120 -5.43 -28.19 -3.17
N ALA A 121 -5.45 -26.91 -3.51
CA ALA A 121 -4.27 -26.19 -3.98
C ALA A 121 -3.14 -26.24 -2.95
N HIS A 122 -3.43 -25.95 -1.68
CA HIS A 122 -2.42 -26.08 -0.63
C HIS A 122 -1.95 -27.52 -0.40
N ALA A 123 -2.83 -28.52 -0.53
CA ALA A 123 -2.41 -29.91 -0.41
C ALA A 123 -1.40 -30.29 -1.50
N ILE A 124 -1.55 -29.75 -2.71
CA ILE A 124 -0.59 -29.89 -3.82
C ILE A 124 0.72 -29.15 -3.48
N GLU A 125 0.64 -27.87 -3.13
CA GLU A 125 1.80 -27.04 -2.78
C GLU A 125 2.63 -27.64 -1.63
N SER A 126 1.97 -28.16 -0.59
CA SER A 126 2.63 -28.75 0.59
C SER A 126 3.46 -29.99 0.28
N ARG A 127 3.21 -30.65 -0.85
CA ARG A 127 4.03 -31.76 -1.36
C ARG A 127 5.22 -31.29 -2.19
N GLY A 128 5.33 -29.99 -2.43
CA GLY A 128 6.33 -29.38 -3.31
C GLY A 128 5.96 -29.45 -4.79
N ASP A 129 4.71 -29.80 -5.10
CA ASP A 129 4.17 -29.81 -6.47
C ASP A 129 3.74 -28.39 -6.87
N ASP A 130 3.74 -28.10 -8.18
CA ASP A 130 3.19 -26.84 -8.70
C ASP A 130 1.66 -26.83 -8.54
N ALA A 131 1.16 -25.87 -7.77
CA ALA A 131 -0.26 -25.71 -7.44
C ALA A 131 -0.93 -24.54 -8.18
N SER A 132 -0.25 -23.92 -9.14
CA SER A 132 -0.72 -22.69 -9.79
C SER A 132 -2.13 -22.86 -10.39
N ASP A 133 -2.36 -23.90 -11.20
CA ASP A 133 -3.67 -24.22 -11.79
C ASP A 133 -4.77 -24.47 -10.72
N ALA A 134 -4.40 -25.04 -9.57
CA ALA A 134 -5.34 -25.29 -8.49
C ALA A 134 -5.71 -24.00 -7.74
N PHE A 135 -4.75 -23.08 -7.57
CA PHE A 135 -5.03 -21.75 -7.04
C PHE A 135 -5.87 -20.90 -8.01
N ALA A 136 -5.66 -21.02 -9.33
CA ALA A 136 -6.52 -20.39 -10.33
C ALA A 136 -7.98 -20.86 -10.19
N GLN A 137 -8.21 -22.17 -10.01
CA GLN A 137 -9.55 -22.71 -9.76
C GLN A 137 -10.16 -22.18 -8.45
N ALA A 138 -9.35 -22.07 -7.39
CA ALA A 138 -9.81 -21.48 -6.13
C ALA A 138 -10.18 -20.01 -6.29
N HIS A 139 -9.38 -19.23 -7.04
CA HIS A 139 -9.65 -17.83 -7.36
C HIS A 139 -11.01 -17.67 -8.04
N GLU A 140 -11.25 -18.38 -9.14
CA GLU A 140 -12.51 -18.35 -9.88
C GLU A 140 -13.69 -18.79 -9.02
N ALA A 141 -13.55 -19.86 -8.23
CA ALA A 141 -14.63 -20.33 -7.36
C ALA A 141 -15.01 -19.32 -6.27
N PHE A 142 -14.05 -18.56 -5.73
CA PHE A 142 -14.37 -17.47 -4.79
C PHE A 142 -15.01 -16.26 -5.50
N LEU A 143 -14.65 -15.99 -6.76
CA LEU A 143 -15.35 -14.97 -7.56
C LEU A 143 -16.81 -15.37 -7.83
N ASP A 144 -17.07 -16.64 -8.19
CA ASP A 144 -18.43 -17.18 -8.32
C ASP A 144 -19.24 -16.96 -7.03
N ALA A 145 -18.64 -17.24 -5.87
CA ALA A 145 -19.29 -17.06 -4.57
C ALA A 145 -19.59 -15.59 -4.24
N LEU A 146 -18.70 -14.67 -4.62
CA LEU A 146 -18.90 -13.22 -4.46
C LEU A 146 -20.00 -12.70 -5.38
N ASP A 147 -19.96 -13.06 -6.65
CA ASP A 147 -20.93 -12.61 -7.65
C ASP A 147 -22.34 -13.16 -7.37
N ALA A 148 -22.45 -14.30 -6.67
CA ALA A 148 -23.72 -14.83 -6.19
C ALA A 148 -24.30 -14.07 -4.97
N GLY A 149 -23.55 -13.17 -4.33
CA GLY A 149 -24.03 -12.33 -3.22
C GLY A 149 -23.95 -12.98 -1.84
N THR A 150 -22.77 -13.48 -1.46
CA THR A 150 -22.53 -14.11 -0.15
C THR A 150 -22.42 -13.12 1.01
N GLU A 151 -23.53 -12.51 1.46
CA GLU A 151 -23.53 -11.50 2.55
C GLU A 151 -22.77 -11.96 3.81
N ARG A 152 -22.84 -13.26 4.13
CA ARG A 152 -22.19 -13.84 5.31
C ARG A 152 -20.67 -13.96 5.18
N PHE A 153 -20.17 -14.21 3.96
CA PHE A 153 -18.77 -14.53 3.70
C PHE A 153 -18.09 -13.53 2.76
N GLU A 154 -18.71 -12.40 2.48
CA GLU A 154 -18.27 -11.42 1.47
C GLU A 154 -16.81 -11.00 1.65
N ILE A 155 -16.44 -10.54 2.85
CA ILE A 155 -15.06 -10.13 3.17
C ILE A 155 -14.09 -11.33 3.07
N ASP A 156 -14.51 -12.51 3.52
CA ASP A 156 -13.67 -13.70 3.55
C ASP A 156 -13.40 -14.20 2.13
N ALA A 157 -14.42 -14.23 1.27
CA ALA A 157 -14.33 -14.58 -0.14
C ALA A 157 -13.52 -13.54 -0.93
N ALA A 158 -13.73 -12.23 -0.68
CA ALA A 158 -12.97 -11.15 -1.31
C ALA A 158 -11.48 -11.20 -0.96
N THR A 159 -11.15 -11.58 0.27
CA THR A 159 -9.78 -11.80 0.71
C THR A 159 -9.21 -13.07 0.09
N ALA A 160 -9.93 -14.19 0.16
CA ALA A 160 -9.45 -15.48 -0.30
C ALA A 160 -9.22 -15.51 -1.82
N GLN A 161 -10.11 -14.91 -2.64
CA GLN A 161 -9.87 -14.81 -4.09
C GLN A 161 -8.58 -14.06 -4.41
N MET A 162 -8.25 -13.00 -3.66
CA MET A 162 -7.03 -12.22 -3.87
C MET A 162 -5.78 -12.98 -3.46
N LEU A 163 -5.84 -13.67 -2.32
CA LEU A 163 -4.75 -14.54 -1.91
C LEU A 163 -4.53 -15.70 -2.90
N ALA A 164 -5.60 -16.19 -3.52
CA ALA A 164 -5.53 -17.30 -4.48
C ALA A 164 -4.82 -16.85 -5.74
N LYS A 165 -5.21 -15.68 -6.27
CA LYS A 165 -4.54 -15.09 -7.43
C LYS A 165 -3.06 -14.80 -7.16
N ARG A 166 -2.74 -14.32 -5.97
CA ARG A 166 -1.33 -14.13 -5.58
C ARG A 166 -0.56 -15.44 -5.55
N ALA A 167 -1.14 -16.50 -5.00
CA ALA A 167 -0.51 -17.81 -4.92
C ALA A 167 -0.33 -18.45 -6.32
N GLU A 168 -1.34 -18.34 -7.17
CA GLU A 168 -1.28 -18.73 -8.59
C GLU A 168 -0.09 -18.08 -9.31
N LEU A 169 0.13 -16.78 -9.09
CA LEU A 169 1.23 -16.02 -9.70
C LEU A 169 2.58 -16.18 -8.97
N GLY A 170 2.69 -17.08 -7.99
CA GLY A 170 3.91 -17.28 -7.20
C GLY A 170 4.30 -16.08 -6.31
N LEU A 171 3.37 -15.15 -6.06
CA LEU A 171 3.59 -13.96 -5.23
C LEU A 171 3.37 -14.31 -3.76
N ALA A 172 4.43 -14.72 -3.07
CA ALA A 172 4.33 -15.07 -1.66
C ALA A 172 3.67 -13.95 -0.82
N THR A 173 2.82 -14.36 0.15
CA THR A 173 2.02 -13.41 0.95
C THR A 173 2.85 -12.38 1.74
N THR A 174 4.12 -12.68 2.02
CA THR A 174 5.05 -11.88 2.84
C THR A 174 6.15 -11.14 2.06
N THR A 175 6.28 -11.34 0.75
CA THR A 175 7.49 -10.91 0.00
C THR A 175 7.47 -9.48 -0.51
N VAL A 176 6.34 -8.76 -0.45
CA VAL A 176 6.30 -7.34 -0.88
C VAL A 176 7.25 -6.48 -0.03
N VAL A 177 7.52 -6.90 1.20
CA VAL A 177 8.43 -6.21 2.13
C VAL A 177 9.90 -6.64 1.95
N ALA A 178 10.16 -7.81 1.37
CA ALA A 178 11.49 -8.41 1.27
C ALA A 178 12.23 -8.07 -0.04
N ALA A 179 11.52 -7.60 -1.07
CA ALA A 179 12.16 -7.08 -2.28
C ALA A 179 12.71 -5.69 -1.99
N GLN A 180 13.91 -5.62 -1.39
CA GLN A 180 14.81 -4.51 -1.67
C GLN A 180 14.89 -4.40 -3.20
N PRO A 181 14.66 -3.22 -3.80
CA PRO A 181 14.96 -3.06 -5.22
C PRO A 181 16.41 -3.48 -5.39
N GLU A 182 16.67 -4.44 -6.28
CA GLU A 182 18.06 -4.83 -6.56
C GLU A 182 18.87 -3.56 -6.82
N PRO A 183 20.11 -3.46 -6.30
CA PRO A 183 20.93 -2.29 -6.49
C PRO A 183 21.03 -2.00 -7.99
N LYS A 184 20.42 -0.88 -8.41
CA LYS A 184 20.42 -0.40 -9.78
C LYS A 184 21.88 -0.45 -10.25
N PRO A 185 22.22 -1.19 -11.33
CA PRO A 185 23.60 -1.23 -11.82
C PRO A 185 24.07 0.21 -12.02
N ALA A 186 25.31 0.48 -11.58
CA ALA A 186 25.88 1.82 -11.60
C ALA A 186 25.56 2.52 -12.92
N VAL A 187 24.85 3.65 -12.82
CA VAL A 187 24.43 4.46 -13.96
C VAL A 187 25.68 4.81 -14.76
N ARG A 188 25.80 4.24 -15.97
CA ARG A 188 26.70 4.78 -16.99
C ARG A 188 26.20 6.18 -17.29
N GLU A 189 27.08 7.19 -17.16
CA GLU A 189 26.80 8.55 -17.60
C GLU A 189 26.31 8.52 -19.05
N GLY A 190 25.00 8.73 -19.24
CA GLY A 190 24.33 8.65 -20.54
C GLY A 190 22.92 8.07 -20.44
N SER A 191 21.93 8.96 -20.45
CA SER A 191 20.47 8.73 -20.48
C SER A 191 19.80 8.33 -19.15
N ILE A 192 19.32 9.34 -18.41
CA ILE A 192 18.25 9.22 -17.40
C ILE A 192 16.85 9.22 -18.07
N HIS A 193 16.79 9.27 -19.40
CA HIS A 193 15.56 9.47 -20.15
C HIS A 193 15.25 8.27 -21.03
N GLU A 194 14.50 7.32 -20.47
CA GLU A 194 13.28 6.75 -21.05
C GLU A 194 12.69 5.75 -20.04
N GLU A 195 12.30 6.21 -18.84
CA GLU A 195 11.29 5.47 -18.05
C GLU A 195 9.94 5.69 -18.77
N ARG A 196 9.77 4.95 -19.88
CA ARG A 196 8.60 5.02 -20.73
C ARG A 196 7.47 4.29 -20.03
N ARG A 197 6.28 4.92 -19.97
CA ARG A 197 5.06 4.26 -19.51
C ARG A 197 4.85 2.97 -20.30
N THR A 198 4.76 1.85 -19.59
CA THR A 198 4.46 0.54 -20.17
C THR A 198 3.05 0.09 -19.79
N ASP A 199 2.51 -0.80 -20.60
CA ASP A 199 1.31 -1.55 -20.22
C ASP A 199 1.68 -2.62 -19.20
N TYR A 200 0.71 -2.95 -18.34
CA TYR A 200 0.79 -4.12 -17.49
C TYR A 200 0.71 -5.37 -18.37
N ASP A 201 1.42 -6.43 -17.99
CA ASP A 201 1.22 -7.72 -18.64
C ASP A 201 -0.13 -8.35 -18.22
N ALA A 202 -0.46 -9.50 -18.80
CA ALA A 202 -1.74 -10.16 -18.54
C ALA A 202 -1.90 -10.53 -17.06
N ASP A 203 -0.86 -11.08 -16.44
CA ASP A 203 -0.87 -11.51 -15.05
C ASP A 203 -1.05 -10.32 -14.10
N GLU A 204 -0.36 -9.21 -14.38
CA GLU A 204 -0.47 -7.96 -13.64
C GLU A 204 -1.87 -7.33 -13.79
N VAL A 205 -2.49 -7.40 -14.97
CA VAL A 205 -3.87 -6.95 -15.18
C VAL A 205 -4.85 -7.77 -14.32
N GLU A 206 -4.75 -9.09 -14.35
CA GLU A 206 -5.63 -9.97 -13.57
C GLU A 206 -5.42 -9.80 -12.07
N LEU A 207 -4.17 -9.65 -11.61
CA LEU A 207 -3.86 -9.36 -10.22
C LEU A 207 -4.46 -8.02 -9.77
N LEU A 208 -4.33 -6.97 -10.58
CA LEU A 208 -4.90 -5.65 -10.27
C LEU A 208 -6.43 -5.69 -10.25
N ALA A 209 -7.07 -6.50 -11.10
CA ALA A 209 -8.51 -6.74 -11.06
C ALA A 209 -8.92 -7.44 -9.75
N SER A 210 -8.16 -8.45 -9.34
CA SER A 210 -8.36 -9.15 -8.07
C SER A 210 -8.19 -8.21 -6.85
N TYR A 211 -7.21 -7.30 -6.88
CA TYR A 211 -7.06 -6.25 -5.87
C TYR A 211 -8.25 -5.30 -5.82
N THR A 212 -8.75 -4.87 -6.98
CA THR A 212 -9.95 -4.02 -7.05
C THR A 212 -11.17 -4.71 -6.46
N ARG A 213 -11.36 -6.02 -6.70
CA ARG A 213 -12.44 -6.80 -6.07
C ARG A 213 -12.26 -6.84 -4.54
N PHE A 214 -11.07 -7.12 -4.05
CA PHE A 214 -10.78 -7.12 -2.61
C PHE A 214 -11.04 -5.76 -1.95
N GLU A 215 -10.55 -4.66 -2.54
CA GLU A 215 -10.70 -3.31 -2.00
C GLU A 215 -12.15 -2.80 -1.99
N ALA A 216 -13.03 -3.39 -2.80
CA ALA A 216 -14.46 -3.06 -2.77
C ALA A 216 -15.18 -3.55 -1.51
N HIS A 217 -14.58 -4.51 -0.78
CA HIS A 217 -15.17 -5.12 0.42
C HIS A 217 -14.32 -4.87 1.69
N VAL A 218 -13.03 -4.55 1.54
CA VAL A 218 -12.11 -4.30 2.65
C VAL A 218 -11.64 -2.85 2.64
N GLU A 219 -12.25 -2.05 3.52
CA GLU A 219 -11.99 -0.60 3.59
C GLU A 219 -11.11 -0.18 4.78
N ASP A 220 -10.98 -1.03 5.80
CA ASP A 220 -10.25 -0.69 7.03
C ASP A 220 -8.76 -0.43 6.74
N PRO A 221 -8.26 0.81 6.90
CA PRO A 221 -6.87 1.15 6.63
C PRO A 221 -5.87 0.45 7.57
N ALA A 222 -6.31 -0.09 8.70
CA ALA A 222 -5.48 -0.87 9.61
C ALA A 222 -5.35 -2.35 9.17
N ASN A 223 -6.12 -2.80 8.19
CA ASN A 223 -6.05 -4.18 7.69
C ASN A 223 -4.68 -4.44 7.02
N ALA A 224 -3.96 -5.44 7.53
CA ALA A 224 -2.59 -5.73 7.09
C ALA A 224 -2.53 -6.13 5.60
N GLU A 225 -3.49 -6.94 5.12
CA GLU A 225 -3.56 -7.36 3.73
C GLU A 225 -3.85 -6.16 2.80
N LEU A 226 -4.74 -5.26 3.20
CA LEU A 226 -4.99 -4.02 2.46
C LEU A 226 -3.72 -3.18 2.35
N GLN A 227 -2.97 -3.01 3.44
CA GLN A 227 -1.71 -2.28 3.41
C GLN A 227 -0.69 -2.92 2.44
N GLN A 228 -0.59 -4.25 2.43
CA GLN A 228 0.28 -4.97 1.48
C GLN A 228 -0.19 -4.82 0.03
N VAL A 229 -1.50 -4.89 -0.22
CA VAL A 229 -2.11 -4.69 -1.55
C VAL A 229 -1.80 -3.29 -2.07
N LEU A 230 -2.00 -2.25 -1.25
CA LEU A 230 -1.70 -0.87 -1.62
C LEU A 230 -0.22 -0.67 -1.92
N LEU A 231 0.67 -1.23 -1.10
CA LEU A 231 2.12 -1.16 -1.34
C LEU A 231 2.52 -1.87 -2.63
N HIS A 232 1.97 -3.05 -2.90
CA HIS A 232 2.28 -3.79 -4.11
C HIS A 232 1.75 -3.07 -5.35
N ARG A 233 0.52 -2.54 -5.29
CA ARG A 233 -0.07 -1.71 -6.35
C ARG A 233 0.78 -0.48 -6.65
N ALA A 234 1.26 0.21 -5.60
CA ALA A 234 2.16 1.35 -5.75
C ALA A 234 3.48 0.94 -6.42
N SER A 235 4.09 -0.15 -5.96
CA SER A 235 5.35 -0.67 -6.50
C SER A 235 5.24 -1.11 -7.96
N LEU A 236 4.15 -1.80 -8.30
CA LEU A 236 3.84 -2.20 -9.68
C LEU A 236 3.65 -0.98 -10.57
N ALA A 237 2.87 0.01 -10.14
CA ALA A 237 2.70 1.25 -10.89
C ALA A 237 4.03 2.01 -11.09
N MET A 238 4.92 2.00 -10.09
CA MET A 238 6.28 2.56 -10.22
C MET A 238 7.10 1.85 -11.31
N ARG A 239 7.06 0.51 -11.37
CA ARG A 239 7.77 -0.29 -12.41
C ARG A 239 7.32 0.07 -13.83
N HIS A 240 6.07 0.49 -14.01
CA HIS A 240 5.48 0.78 -15.33
C HIS A 240 5.42 2.29 -15.64
N ALA A 241 6.11 3.12 -14.86
CA ALA A 241 6.05 4.58 -14.98
C ALA A 241 4.62 5.15 -14.96
N ARG A 242 3.75 4.53 -14.15
CA ARG A 242 2.35 4.94 -13.93
C ARG A 242 2.26 5.74 -12.64
N TRP A 243 2.88 6.91 -12.65
CA TRP A 243 3.09 7.76 -11.46
C TRP A 243 1.81 8.14 -10.73
N ASP A 244 0.73 8.42 -11.46
CA ASP A 244 -0.57 8.75 -10.86
C ASP A 244 -1.17 7.57 -10.07
N ASP A 245 -1.11 6.37 -10.65
CA ASP A 245 -1.62 5.15 -10.01
C ASP A 245 -0.79 4.82 -8.75
N ALA A 246 0.53 4.98 -8.84
CA ALA A 246 1.44 4.77 -7.71
C ALA A 246 1.18 5.74 -6.56
N ARG A 247 0.96 7.02 -6.90
CA ARG A 247 0.69 8.08 -5.93
C ARG A 247 -0.59 7.83 -5.15
N VAL A 248 -1.69 7.49 -5.84
CA VAL A 248 -2.99 7.23 -5.18
C VAL A 248 -2.86 6.11 -4.14
N ALA A 249 -2.22 5.00 -4.49
CA ALA A 249 -2.04 3.88 -3.57
C ALA A 249 -1.12 4.23 -2.38
N ALA A 250 0.00 4.92 -2.64
CA ALA A 250 0.95 5.28 -1.60
C ALA A 250 0.43 6.38 -0.65
N GLU A 251 -0.33 7.37 -1.15
CA GLU A 251 -1.00 8.38 -0.34
C GLU A 251 -2.04 7.75 0.60
N ARG A 252 -2.87 6.82 0.08
CA ARG A 252 -3.86 6.09 0.88
C ARG A 252 -3.19 5.29 1.99
N LEU A 253 -2.10 4.61 1.68
CA LEU A 253 -1.32 3.85 2.67
C LEU A 253 -0.71 4.78 3.74
N LEU A 254 -0.11 5.90 3.34
CA LEU A 254 0.54 6.83 4.27
C LEU A 254 -0.47 7.54 5.21
N ALA A 255 -1.71 7.76 4.77
CA ALA A 255 -2.75 8.42 5.57
C ALA A 255 -3.11 7.66 6.87
N GLY A 256 -2.98 6.33 6.87
CA GLY A 256 -3.23 5.46 8.03
C GLY A 256 -1.98 5.04 8.80
N SER A 257 -0.83 5.70 8.59
CA SER A 257 0.47 5.22 9.08
C SER A 257 0.54 5.01 10.59
N ASP A 258 0.77 3.76 11.00
CA ASP A 258 1.13 3.37 12.38
C ASP A 258 2.65 3.33 12.63
N GLY A 259 3.45 3.57 11.59
CA GLY A 259 4.91 3.52 11.62
C GLY A 259 5.53 2.17 11.25
N GLY A 260 4.74 1.19 10.82
CA GLY A 260 5.21 -0.07 10.26
C GLY A 260 6.00 0.08 8.96
N LEU A 261 6.74 -0.98 8.60
CA LEU A 261 7.63 -1.00 7.44
C LEU A 261 6.92 -0.70 6.10
N VAL A 262 5.67 -1.12 5.94
CA VAL A 262 4.87 -0.80 4.74
C VAL A 262 4.69 0.71 4.55
N HIS A 263 4.53 1.46 5.65
CA HIS A 263 4.41 2.92 5.64
C HIS A 263 5.74 3.60 5.33
N VAL A 264 6.86 3.03 5.78
CA VAL A 264 8.21 3.49 5.39
C VAL A 264 8.39 3.38 3.88
N ARG A 265 8.05 2.22 3.29
CA ARG A 265 8.17 2.01 1.85
C ARG A 265 7.21 2.91 1.04
N ALA A 266 6.00 3.13 1.53
CA ALA A 266 5.06 4.07 0.92
C ALA A 266 5.62 5.50 0.91
N ALA A 267 6.24 5.94 2.02
CA ALA A 267 6.89 7.23 2.13
C ALA A 267 8.07 7.37 1.16
N GLU A 268 8.91 6.32 1.01
CA GLU A 268 9.99 6.29 0.02
C GLU A 268 9.43 6.47 -1.40
N ILE A 269 8.38 5.73 -1.77
CA ILE A 269 7.72 5.86 -3.08
C ILE A 269 7.20 7.28 -3.30
N LEU A 270 6.56 7.91 -2.31
CA LEU A 270 6.06 9.28 -2.45
C LEU A 270 7.18 10.32 -2.59
N VAL A 271 8.29 10.15 -1.88
CA VAL A 271 9.47 11.00 -2.05
C VAL A 271 10.02 10.86 -3.47
N ASP A 272 10.15 9.64 -3.99
CA ASP A 272 10.62 9.38 -5.35
C ASP A 272 9.66 9.99 -6.40
N LEU A 273 8.34 9.77 -6.27
CA LEU A 273 7.31 10.30 -7.17
C LEU A 273 7.33 11.82 -7.27
N HIS A 274 7.36 12.52 -6.12
CA HIS A 274 7.40 13.97 -6.12
C HIS A 274 8.75 14.51 -6.61
N THR A 275 9.86 13.78 -6.37
CA THR A 275 11.16 14.14 -6.92
C THR A 275 11.17 14.04 -8.44
N ILE A 276 10.69 12.92 -9.00
CA ILE A 276 10.55 12.72 -10.46
C ILE A 276 9.73 13.87 -11.06
N ALA A 277 8.55 14.17 -10.51
CA ALA A 277 7.69 15.24 -11.02
C ALA A 277 8.33 16.64 -10.88
N ALA A 278 9.13 16.88 -9.82
CA ALA A 278 9.82 18.16 -9.62
C ALA A 278 11.08 18.33 -10.50
N THR A 279 11.60 17.26 -11.08
CA THR A 279 12.81 17.28 -11.93
C THR A 279 12.57 16.90 -13.38
N ASP A 280 11.33 16.56 -13.75
CA ASP A 280 10.98 16.20 -15.12
C ASP A 280 11.18 17.39 -16.06
N PRO A 281 12.11 17.31 -17.04
CA PRO A 281 12.36 18.40 -17.99
C PRO A 281 11.22 18.63 -18.98
N ALA A 282 10.30 17.66 -19.14
CA ALA A 282 9.12 17.79 -19.97
C ALA A 282 7.92 18.43 -19.22
N ALA A 283 7.99 18.54 -17.89
CA ALA A 283 6.92 19.11 -17.09
C ALA A 283 6.77 20.62 -17.31
N SER A 284 5.53 21.11 -17.24
CA SER A 284 5.27 22.54 -17.23
C SER A 284 5.80 23.18 -15.96
N ALA A 285 6.13 24.48 -16.01
CA ALA A 285 6.58 25.22 -14.82
C ALA A 285 5.57 25.14 -13.65
N ALA A 286 4.27 25.13 -13.95
CA ALA A 286 3.21 24.98 -12.95
C ALA A 286 3.22 23.57 -12.31
N THR A 287 3.40 22.53 -13.13
CA THR A 287 3.53 21.14 -12.65
C THR A 287 4.76 20.99 -11.78
N THR A 288 5.91 21.47 -12.23
CA THR A 288 7.16 21.46 -11.46
C THR A 288 7.02 22.20 -10.14
N ALA A 289 6.37 23.38 -10.13
CA ALA A 289 6.13 24.14 -8.92
C ALA A 289 5.22 23.38 -7.93
N SER A 290 4.11 22.82 -8.43
CA SER A 290 3.20 22.02 -7.59
C SER A 290 3.90 20.79 -7.01
N ALA A 291 4.72 20.09 -7.79
CA ALA A 291 5.49 18.93 -7.31
C ALA A 291 6.56 19.33 -6.29
N THR A 292 7.24 20.47 -6.51
CA THR A 292 8.21 21.03 -5.57
C THR A 292 7.54 21.34 -4.23
N ASP A 293 6.40 22.03 -4.25
CA ASP A 293 5.68 22.40 -3.03
C ASP A 293 5.16 21.16 -2.28
N ALA A 294 4.64 20.17 -3.00
CA ALA A 294 4.23 18.89 -2.42
C ALA A 294 5.40 18.13 -1.76
N LEU A 295 6.58 18.13 -2.41
CA LEU A 295 7.78 17.51 -1.86
C LEU A 295 8.26 18.23 -0.60
N VAL A 296 8.25 19.57 -0.58
CA VAL A 296 8.58 20.35 0.63
C VAL A 296 7.63 19.98 1.78
N GLN A 297 6.32 19.95 1.53
CA GLN A 297 5.33 19.57 2.54
C GLN A 297 5.52 18.15 3.05
N LEU A 298 5.76 17.18 2.15
CA LEU A 298 6.02 15.80 2.51
C LEU A 298 7.29 15.68 3.36
N CYS A 299 8.41 16.24 2.90
CA CYS A 299 9.69 16.20 3.61
C CYS A 299 9.64 16.89 4.97
N GLY A 300 8.88 17.98 5.11
CA GLY A 300 8.65 18.64 6.40
C GLY A 300 7.81 17.79 7.37
N ARG A 301 6.87 16.98 6.84
CA ARG A 301 5.98 16.14 7.64
C ARG A 301 6.63 14.83 8.08
N LEU A 302 7.42 14.18 7.22
CA LEU A 302 7.98 12.85 7.48
C LEU A 302 8.71 12.72 8.82
N PRO A 303 9.58 13.68 9.25
CA PRO A 303 10.25 13.61 10.55
C PRO A 303 9.33 13.59 11.78
N THR A 304 8.07 14.03 11.63
CA THR A 304 7.07 14.04 12.70
C THR A 304 6.25 12.74 12.77
N MET A 305 6.36 11.87 11.78
CA MET A 305 5.57 10.64 11.68
C MET A 305 6.21 9.48 12.44
N ALA A 306 5.39 8.52 12.89
CA ALA A 306 5.88 7.33 13.60
C ALA A 306 6.89 6.52 12.77
N LEU A 307 6.68 6.42 11.45
CA LEU A 307 7.56 5.71 10.51
C LEU A 307 9.00 6.22 10.54
N TRP A 308 9.22 7.49 10.90
CA TRP A 308 10.57 8.08 10.94
C TRP A 308 11.45 7.39 11.98
N LYS A 309 10.87 6.78 13.01
CA LYS A 309 11.63 6.06 14.04
C LYS A 309 11.88 4.59 13.68
N HIS A 310 11.35 4.13 12.55
CA HIS A 310 11.50 2.74 12.13
C HIS A 310 12.96 2.45 11.74
N PRO A 311 13.56 1.31 12.14
CA PRO A 311 14.96 0.98 11.84
C PRO A 311 15.30 1.00 10.34
N GLU A 312 14.35 0.61 9.50
CA GLU A 312 14.49 0.58 8.03
C GLU A 312 14.27 1.96 7.35
N ALA A 313 14.01 3.04 8.10
CA ALA A 313 13.81 4.37 7.53
C ALA A 313 15.12 5.08 7.11
N THR A 314 16.22 4.34 7.00
CA THR A 314 17.56 4.89 6.71
C THR A 314 17.61 5.71 5.42
N ARG A 315 16.98 5.24 4.33
CA ARG A 315 16.93 6.00 3.07
C ARG A 315 16.21 7.34 3.24
N LEU A 316 15.15 7.36 4.05
CA LEU A 316 14.43 8.60 4.36
C LEU A 316 15.31 9.54 5.20
N HIS A 317 16.03 9.02 6.21
CA HIS A 317 16.95 9.82 7.03
C HIS A 317 18.08 10.45 6.20
N GLU A 318 18.61 9.71 5.23
CA GLU A 318 19.68 10.18 4.35
C GLU A 318 19.17 11.21 3.32
N ALA A 319 18.02 10.94 2.69
CA ALA A 319 17.54 11.75 1.56
C ALA A 319 16.74 12.98 1.99
N VAL A 320 15.82 12.85 2.96
CA VAL A 320 14.81 13.87 3.26
C VAL A 320 15.41 15.21 3.69
N PRO A 321 16.42 15.30 4.58
CA PRO A 321 16.97 16.60 4.99
C PRO A 321 17.54 17.40 3.82
N THR A 322 18.32 16.75 2.95
CA THR A 322 18.95 17.39 1.79
C THR A 322 17.91 17.76 0.74
N LEU A 323 16.95 16.87 0.46
CA LEU A 323 15.85 17.15 -0.46
C LEU A 323 14.99 18.31 0.03
N HIS A 324 14.66 18.35 1.32
CA HIS A 324 13.86 19.42 1.91
C HIS A 324 14.53 20.78 1.73
N ALA A 325 15.83 20.89 2.05
CA ALA A 325 16.59 22.11 1.88
C ALA A 325 16.69 22.53 0.40
N GLY A 326 17.00 21.58 -0.49
CA GLY A 326 17.09 21.84 -1.93
C GLY A 326 15.78 22.30 -2.57
N MET A 327 14.64 21.70 -2.18
CA MET A 327 13.34 22.08 -2.71
C MET A 327 12.83 23.40 -2.14
N ARG A 328 13.13 23.71 -0.87
CA ARG A 328 12.89 25.04 -0.29
C ARG A 328 13.71 26.12 -1.01
N TRP A 329 14.96 25.85 -1.35
CA TRP A 329 15.77 26.76 -2.17
C TRP A 329 15.07 27.07 -3.50
N ARG A 330 14.64 26.05 -4.24
CA ARG A 330 13.92 26.21 -5.53
C ARG A 330 12.61 27.01 -5.35
N THR A 331 11.94 26.81 -4.22
CA THR A 331 10.73 27.57 -3.87
C THR A 331 11.04 29.06 -3.66
N ALA A 332 12.13 29.38 -2.95
CA ALA A 332 12.57 30.76 -2.74
C ALA A 332 12.93 31.47 -4.06
N ASP A 333 13.69 30.79 -4.93
CA ASP A 333 14.05 31.34 -6.25
C ASP A 333 12.80 31.68 -7.09
N ARG A 334 11.77 30.81 -7.04
CA ARG A 334 10.48 31.05 -7.71
C ARG A 334 9.69 32.19 -7.07
N LEU A 335 9.71 32.32 -5.75
CA LEU A 335 9.05 33.43 -5.04
C LEU A 335 9.68 34.77 -5.40
N ALA A 336 11.02 34.83 -5.48
CA ALA A 336 11.72 36.01 -5.97
C ALA A 336 11.29 36.39 -7.40
N ALA A 337 11.28 35.40 -8.32
CA ALA A 337 10.88 35.62 -9.71
C ALA A 337 9.39 36.01 -9.90
N SER A 338 8.53 35.61 -8.97
CA SER A 338 7.08 35.89 -9.02
C SER A 338 6.66 37.17 -8.30
N GLY A 339 7.61 37.98 -7.83
CA GLY A 339 7.31 39.24 -7.14
C GLY A 339 6.89 39.07 -5.68
N ASN A 340 7.29 37.97 -5.04
CA ASN A 340 7.11 37.72 -3.60
C ASN A 340 8.46 37.68 -2.86
N PRO A 341 9.27 38.75 -2.92
CA PRO A 341 10.64 38.75 -2.42
C PRO A 341 10.71 38.61 -0.88
N THR A 342 9.73 39.11 -0.12
CA THR A 342 9.69 38.90 1.34
C THR A 342 9.60 37.42 1.71
N ALA A 343 8.70 36.66 1.06
CA ALA A 343 8.56 35.21 1.30
C ALA A 343 9.81 34.43 0.84
N CYS A 344 10.50 34.89 -0.22
CA CYS A 344 11.82 34.36 -0.57
C CYS A 344 12.82 34.56 0.59
N GLY A 345 12.85 35.77 1.16
CA GLY A 345 13.73 36.14 2.27
C GLY A 345 13.55 35.23 3.48
N GLU A 346 12.30 35.01 3.89
CA GLU A 346 11.94 34.14 5.01
C GLU A 346 12.42 32.70 4.83
N ILE A 347 12.34 32.15 3.61
CA ILE A 347 12.83 30.81 3.32
C ILE A 347 14.36 30.75 3.46
N PHE A 348 15.08 31.69 2.86
CA PHE A 348 16.54 31.69 2.90
C PHE A 348 17.10 31.95 4.30
N GLU A 349 16.48 32.85 5.06
CA GLU A 349 16.81 33.05 6.48
C GLU A 349 16.64 31.76 7.27
N ALA A 350 15.50 31.08 7.10
CA ALA A 350 15.25 29.83 7.79
C ALA A 350 16.25 28.73 7.39
N LEU A 351 16.59 28.60 6.10
CA LEU A 351 17.62 27.67 5.62
C LEU A 351 19.00 27.99 6.22
N ALA A 352 19.39 29.27 6.29
CA ALA A 352 20.65 29.68 6.88
C ALA A 352 20.74 29.29 8.37
N ARG A 353 19.66 29.56 9.12
CA ARG A 353 19.55 29.22 10.54
C ARG A 353 19.56 27.71 10.79
N GLU A 354 18.92 26.93 9.94
CA GLU A 354 18.84 25.46 10.06
C GLU A 354 20.15 24.78 9.65
N HIS A 355 20.97 25.42 8.81
CA HIS A 355 22.19 24.85 8.24
C HIS A 355 23.41 25.79 8.34
N PRO A 356 23.82 26.20 9.55
CA PRO A 356 24.89 27.20 9.74
C PRO A 356 26.28 26.71 9.26
N GLU A 357 26.51 25.40 9.26
CA GLU A 357 27.76 24.75 8.83
C GLU A 357 27.77 24.37 7.34
N HIS A 358 26.70 24.67 6.59
CA HIS A 358 26.64 24.28 5.18
C HIS A 358 27.64 25.12 4.35
N PRO A 359 28.35 24.52 3.37
CA PRO A 359 29.35 25.24 2.55
C PRO A 359 28.82 26.44 1.76
N ARG A 360 27.49 26.59 1.67
CA ARG A 360 26.80 27.69 1.00
C ARG A 360 26.00 28.56 1.97
N HIS A 361 26.31 28.52 3.27
CA HIS A 361 25.62 29.30 4.28
C HIS A 361 25.72 30.81 4.00
N ASP A 362 26.87 31.28 3.51
CA ASP A 362 27.07 32.66 3.04
C ASP A 362 26.15 33.03 1.87
N VAL A 363 25.93 32.11 0.92
CA VAL A 363 24.99 32.30 -0.20
C VAL A 363 23.54 32.36 0.30
N MET A 364 23.16 31.53 1.28
CA MET A 364 21.83 31.57 1.89
C MET A 364 21.57 32.93 2.55
N LEU A 365 22.51 33.41 3.38
CA LEU A 365 22.42 34.72 4.01
C LEU A 365 22.36 35.85 2.97
N ARG A 366 23.20 35.79 1.92
CA ARG A 366 23.19 36.78 0.84
C ARG A 366 21.87 36.80 0.08
N ASN A 367 21.32 35.63 -0.24
CA ASN A 367 20.07 35.54 -0.98
C ASN A 367 18.90 36.04 -0.13
N GLY A 368 18.84 35.66 1.15
CA GLY A 368 17.83 36.17 2.08
C GLY A 368 17.91 37.69 2.23
N MET A 369 19.12 38.23 2.40
CA MET A 369 19.39 39.67 2.45
C MET A 369 18.87 40.38 1.19
N THR A 370 19.20 39.87 0.00
CA THR A 370 18.77 40.46 -1.28
C THR A 370 17.24 40.41 -1.42
N CYS A 371 16.63 39.27 -1.10
CA CYS A 371 15.19 39.11 -1.15
C CYS A 371 14.45 40.05 -0.17
N PHE A 372 14.93 40.22 1.06
CA PHE A 372 14.34 41.22 1.97
C PHE A 372 14.56 42.66 1.48
N GLN A 373 15.72 42.97 0.90
CA GLN A 373 15.96 44.30 0.31
C GLN A 373 14.99 44.60 -0.84
N ASP A 374 14.80 43.65 -1.76
CA ASP A 374 13.87 43.76 -2.87
C ASP A 374 12.40 43.87 -2.41
N GLY A 375 12.07 43.27 -1.26
CA GLY A 375 10.77 43.38 -0.61
C GLY A 375 10.56 44.64 0.23
N GLY A 376 11.56 45.53 0.35
CA GLY A 376 11.49 46.72 1.21
C GLY A 376 11.65 46.43 2.71
N GLU A 377 11.95 45.19 3.10
CA GLU A 377 12.19 44.74 4.47
C GLU A 377 13.63 45.04 4.90
N HIS A 378 14.00 46.32 4.82
CA HIS A 378 15.39 46.75 5.01
C HIS A 378 15.98 46.36 6.38
N THR A 379 15.14 46.24 7.42
CA THR A 379 15.59 45.84 8.76
C THR A 379 16.08 44.39 8.77
N HIS A 380 15.28 43.47 8.25
CA HIS A 380 15.67 42.07 8.09
C HIS A 380 16.88 41.92 7.17
N ALA A 381 16.93 42.68 6.06
CA ALA A 381 18.09 42.68 5.17
C ALA A 381 19.39 43.09 5.89
N ALA A 382 19.34 44.14 6.72
CA ALA A 382 20.51 44.57 7.50
C ALA A 382 20.90 43.58 8.59
N GLU A 383 19.94 42.85 9.18
CA GLU A 383 20.24 41.79 10.15
C GLU A 383 21.00 40.63 9.50
N LEU A 384 20.55 40.16 8.34
CA LEU A 384 21.26 39.12 7.58
C LEU A 384 22.61 39.60 7.06
N ALA A 385 22.74 40.88 6.67
CA ALA A 385 24.02 41.46 6.27
C ALA A 385 25.05 41.41 7.41
N ARG A 386 24.65 41.74 8.64
CA ARG A 386 25.52 41.62 9.83
C ARG A 386 25.89 40.17 10.10
N GLN A 387 24.92 39.26 10.08
CA GLN A 387 25.18 37.82 10.25
C GLN A 387 26.16 37.29 9.22
N LEU A 388 26.06 37.72 7.96
CA LEU A 388 26.99 37.34 6.89
C LEU A 388 28.41 37.82 7.19
N LEU A 389 28.57 39.08 7.61
CA LEU A 389 29.87 39.64 7.94
C LEU A 389 30.50 39.00 9.19
N ASP A 390 29.69 38.66 10.17
CA ASP A 390 30.14 38.02 11.40
C ASP A 390 30.57 36.56 11.16
N ALA A 391 29.76 35.80 10.41
CA ALA A 391 30.02 34.38 10.15
C ALA A 391 31.02 34.15 9.00
N HIS A 392 31.00 35.00 7.97
CA HIS A 392 31.76 34.83 6.73
C HIS A 392 32.46 36.12 6.27
N PRO A 393 33.36 36.71 7.09
CA PRO A 393 33.97 38.00 6.80
C PRO A 393 34.82 38.03 5.50
N GLY A 394 35.26 36.86 5.01
CA GLY A 394 36.04 36.70 3.79
C GLY A 394 35.25 36.20 2.58
N SER A 395 33.92 36.05 2.66
CA SER A 395 33.10 35.65 1.52
C SER A 395 33.10 36.72 0.43
N ASP A 396 32.98 36.31 -0.83
CA ASP A 396 32.77 37.21 -1.99
C ASP A 396 31.51 38.07 -1.84
N HIS A 397 30.60 37.70 -0.93
CA HIS A 397 29.36 38.42 -0.63
C HIS A 397 29.51 39.50 0.46
N ALA A 398 30.66 39.56 1.15
CA ALA A 398 30.89 40.52 2.24
C ALA A 398 30.86 41.99 1.77
N ALA A 399 31.34 42.27 0.56
CA ALA A 399 31.32 43.63 0.01
C ALA A 399 29.87 44.15 -0.18
N LEU A 400 28.98 43.29 -0.67
CA LEU A 400 27.55 43.63 -0.83
C LEU A 400 26.89 43.89 0.52
N ALA A 401 27.15 43.05 1.51
CA ALA A 401 26.62 43.22 2.86
C ALA A 401 27.08 44.53 3.52
N ARG A 402 28.35 44.93 3.35
CA ARG A 402 28.86 46.22 3.85
C ARG A 402 28.18 47.41 3.16
N ALA A 403 28.08 47.37 1.83
CA ALA A 403 27.43 48.42 1.06
C ALA A 403 25.98 48.65 1.54
N LEU A 404 25.22 47.58 1.77
CA LEU A 404 23.85 47.66 2.28
C LEU A 404 23.77 48.33 3.68
N LEU A 405 24.75 48.05 4.55
CA LEU A 405 24.80 48.65 5.88
C LEU A 405 25.25 50.11 5.87
N ASP A 406 26.09 50.51 4.91
CA ASP A 406 26.59 51.89 4.77
C ASP A 406 25.56 52.83 4.12
N GLU A 407 24.59 52.31 3.37
CA GLU A 407 23.51 53.08 2.74
C GLU A 407 22.38 53.48 3.72
N ARG A 408 22.42 53.01 4.97
CA ARG A 408 21.45 53.31 6.05
C ARG A 408 22.06 54.20 7.12
#